data_AF-A0A651F0L5-F1
#
_entry.id   AF-A0A651F0L5-F1
#
_cell.length_a   1.000
_cell.length_b   1.000
_cell.length_c   1.000
_cell.angle_alpha   90.00
_cell.angle_beta   90.00
_cell.angle_gamma   90.00
#
_symmetry.space_group_name_H-M   'P 1'
#
loop_
_entity.id
_entity.type
_entity.pdbx_description
1 polymer ?
#
loop_
_entity_poly.entity_id
_entity_poly.type
_entity_poly.pdbx_seq_one_letter_code
_entity_poly.pdbx_strand_id
1 'polypeptide(L)'
;METSAVPNGESPISWVLLTTHPIVSLKSAIQILTWYTWRWIIEQIFRTMKNKGLKIEDSQIESQKKLKILSILSVATAIKVMSLVESRDGKINRSATDLFSSEELMVLMLLCKKL
;
A
#
# COMPACT_ATOMS: atom_id res chain seq x y z
N MET A 1 32.13 22.19 3.70
CA MET A 1 31.32 21.63 4.80
C MET A 1 30.43 20.56 4.18
N GLU A 2 30.72 19.29 4.43
CA GLU A 2 29.80 18.21 4.07
C GLU A 2 28.59 18.33 5.00
N THR A 3 27.48 18.81 4.46
CA THR A 3 26.19 18.80 5.16
C THR A 3 25.76 17.34 5.29
N SER A 4 25.91 16.76 6.48
CA SER A 4 25.34 15.45 6.78
C SER A 4 23.83 15.49 6.52
N ALA A 5 23.34 14.65 5.62
CA ALA A 5 21.92 14.58 5.25
C ALA A 5 21.03 13.92 6.32
N VAL A 6 21.60 13.60 7.50
CA VAL A 6 20.91 13.01 8.63
C VAL A 6 20.29 14.12 9.49
N PRO A 7 18.97 14.10 9.76
CA PRO A 7 18.34 15.06 10.65
C PRO A 7 19.02 15.09 12.03
N ASN A 8 19.06 16.27 12.66
CA ASN A 8 19.80 16.46 13.89
C ASN A 8 19.24 15.56 15.01
N GLY A 9 20.10 14.75 15.65
CA GLY A 9 19.71 13.81 16.70
C GLY A 9 19.26 12.42 16.21
N GLU A 10 19.19 12.19 14.90
CA GLU A 10 18.85 10.87 14.33
C GLU A 10 20.10 10.04 14.04
N SER A 11 19.96 8.72 14.10
CA SER A 11 21.02 7.80 13.65
C SER A 11 21.01 7.65 12.12
N PRO A 12 22.17 7.54 11.46
CA PRO A 12 22.21 7.30 10.02
C PRO A 12 21.57 5.95 9.66
N ILE A 13 20.90 5.90 8.52
CA ILE A 13 20.38 4.64 7.96
C ILE A 13 21.56 3.77 7.53
N SER A 14 21.65 2.56 8.09
CA SER A 14 22.63 1.54 7.69
C SER A 14 21.89 0.26 7.35
N TRP A 15 21.92 -0.14 6.07
CA TRP A 15 21.26 -1.35 5.58
C TRP A 15 22.28 -2.34 5.02
N VAL A 16 22.19 -3.59 5.47
CA VAL A 16 22.88 -4.73 4.87
C VAL A 16 21.83 -5.60 4.22
N LEU A 17 21.82 -5.64 2.88
CA LEU A 17 20.81 -6.36 2.09
C LEU A 17 21.45 -7.60 1.47
N LEU A 18 20.95 -8.78 1.85
CA LEU A 18 21.30 -10.04 1.20
C LEU A 18 20.32 -10.29 0.06
N THR A 19 20.83 -10.59 -1.12
CA THR A 19 20.00 -10.82 -2.31
C THR A 19 20.56 -11.96 -3.16
N THR A 20 19.67 -12.69 -3.81
CA THR A 20 20.01 -13.69 -4.84
C THR A 20 20.24 -13.06 -6.22
N HIS A 21 19.91 -11.78 -6.39
CA HIS A 21 20.11 -11.08 -7.65
C HIS A 21 21.59 -10.70 -7.83
N PRO A 22 22.17 -10.90 -9.02
CA PRO A 22 23.54 -10.50 -9.29
C PRO A 22 23.68 -8.96 -9.26
N ILE A 23 24.73 -8.47 -8.62
CA ILE A 23 25.06 -7.05 -8.55
C ILE A 23 26.35 -6.83 -9.34
N VAL A 24 26.21 -6.36 -10.58
CA VAL A 24 27.33 -6.15 -11.52
C VAL A 24 27.61 -4.68 -11.79
N SER A 25 26.81 -3.77 -11.24
CA SER A 25 26.93 -2.32 -11.42
C SER A 25 26.25 -1.54 -10.28
N LEU A 26 26.60 -0.25 -10.16
CA LEU A 26 25.89 0.68 -9.27
C LEU A 26 24.39 0.73 -9.58
N LYS A 27 24.02 0.72 -10.86
CA LYS A 27 22.61 0.72 -11.29
C LYS A 27 21.85 -0.50 -10.75
N SER A 28 22.45 -1.69 -10.81
CA SER A 28 21.84 -2.89 -10.22
C SER A 28 21.72 -2.78 -8.70
N ALA A 29 22.70 -2.22 -7.99
CA ALA A 29 22.61 -2.03 -6.54
C ALA A 29 21.48 -1.06 -6.15
N ILE A 30 21.35 0.06 -6.87
CA ILE A 30 20.27 1.04 -6.68
C ILE A 30 18.89 0.39 -6.94
N GLN A 31 18.80 -0.51 -7.91
CA GLN A 31 17.56 -1.24 -8.18
C GLN A 31 17.15 -2.13 -6.98
N ILE A 32 18.11 -2.85 -6.38
CA ILE A 32 17.86 -3.67 -5.17
C ILE A 32 17.41 -2.79 -4.00
N LEU A 33 18.10 -1.66 -3.77
CA LEU A 33 17.70 -0.68 -2.76
C LEU A 33 16.25 -0.21 -3.01
N THR A 34 15.93 0.16 -4.25
CA THR A 34 14.60 0.63 -4.65
C THR A 34 13.53 -0.42 -4.36
N TRP A 35 13.75 -1.67 -4.75
CA TRP A 35 12.83 -2.77 -4.43
C TRP A 35 12.68 -2.99 -2.93
N TYR A 36 13.78 -2.88 -2.16
CA TYR A 36 13.72 -3.01 -0.72
C TYR A 36 12.89 -1.90 -0.06
N THR A 37 12.89 -0.68 -0.61
CA THR A 37 12.02 0.39 -0.10
C THR A 37 10.53 0.04 -0.19
N TRP A 38 10.12 -0.81 -1.15
CA TRP A 38 8.74 -1.25 -1.30
C TRP A 38 8.30 -2.23 -0.22
N ARG A 39 9.21 -2.77 0.60
CA ARG A 39 8.88 -3.63 1.74
C ARG A 39 7.85 -2.98 2.67
N TRP A 40 7.87 -1.66 2.82
CA TRP A 40 6.94 -0.93 3.69
C TRP A 40 5.47 -1.01 3.24
N ILE A 41 5.21 -1.36 1.96
CA ILE A 41 3.85 -1.45 1.42
C ILE A 41 3.00 -2.47 2.21
N ILE A 42 3.57 -3.61 2.62
CA ILE A 42 2.82 -4.61 3.40
C ILE A 42 2.39 -4.07 4.77
N GLU A 43 3.21 -3.22 5.38
CA GLU A 43 2.87 -2.57 6.65
C GLU A 43 1.73 -1.56 6.46
N GLN A 44 1.69 -0.85 5.33
CA GLN A 44 0.56 0.01 5.00
C GLN A 44 -0.73 -0.80 4.73
N ILE A 45 -0.64 -1.98 4.11
CA ILE A 45 -1.79 -2.89 3.96
C ILE A 45 -2.32 -3.28 5.34
N PHE A 46 -1.47 -3.78 6.24
CA PHE A 46 -1.90 -4.16 7.59
C PHE A 46 -2.44 -2.99 8.40
N ARG A 47 -1.82 -1.81 8.29
CA ARG A 47 -2.30 -0.58 8.93
C ARG A 47 -3.69 -0.18 8.44
N THR A 48 -3.95 -0.31 7.14
CA THR A 48 -5.25 -0.03 6.52
C THR A 48 -6.30 -1.07 6.91
N MET A 49 -5.94 -2.35 7.01
CA MET A 49 -6.85 -3.39 7.49
C MET A 49 -7.25 -3.20 8.96
N LYS A 50 -6.30 -2.79 9.80
CA LYS A 50 -6.50 -2.62 11.25
C LYS A 50 -6.94 -1.19 11.57
N ASN A 51 -6.03 -0.38 12.12
CA ASN A 51 -6.38 0.82 12.88
C ASN A 51 -6.66 2.07 12.03
N LYS A 52 -6.37 2.07 10.72
CA LYS A 52 -6.51 3.26 9.85
C LYS A 52 -7.38 3.03 8.61
N GLY A 53 -8.28 2.06 8.67
CA GLY A 53 -9.25 1.82 7.61
C GLY A 53 -10.37 0.90 8.07
N LEU A 54 -10.21 -0.40 7.84
CA LEU A 54 -11.29 -1.39 7.93
C LEU A 54 -11.62 -1.83 9.36
N LYS A 55 -10.73 -1.59 10.34
CA LYS A 55 -10.91 -1.95 11.75
C LYS A 55 -11.27 -3.41 11.94
N ILE A 56 -10.59 -4.31 11.22
CA ILE A 56 -10.89 -5.74 11.26
C ILE A 56 -10.79 -6.34 12.67
N GLU A 57 -9.92 -5.78 13.52
CA GLU A 57 -9.72 -6.24 14.91
C GLU A 57 -10.91 -5.89 15.84
N ASP A 58 -11.79 -4.97 15.42
CA ASP A 58 -13.02 -4.63 16.15
C ASP A 58 -14.19 -5.58 15.78
N SER A 59 -13.98 -6.51 14.85
CA SER A 59 -15.01 -7.45 14.39
C SER A 59 -15.49 -8.37 15.51
N GLN A 60 -16.81 -8.46 15.69
CA GLN A 60 -17.46 -9.36 16.65
C GLN A 60 -17.69 -10.79 16.09
N ILE A 61 -17.00 -11.16 15.01
CA ILE A 61 -17.11 -12.50 14.43
C ILE A 61 -16.28 -13.48 15.26
N GLU A 62 -16.95 -14.44 15.89
CA GLU A 62 -16.26 -15.46 16.72
C GLU A 62 -15.86 -16.73 15.93
N SER A 63 -16.48 -16.95 14.76
CA SER A 63 -16.20 -18.14 13.96
C SER A 63 -14.87 -18.03 13.25
N GLN A 64 -13.94 -18.95 13.54
CA GLN A 64 -12.63 -19.02 12.89
C GLN A 64 -12.72 -19.03 11.35
N LYS A 65 -13.67 -19.80 10.79
CA LYS A 65 -13.87 -19.86 9.33
C LYS A 65 -14.27 -18.49 8.78
N LYS A 66 -15.21 -17.81 9.44
CA LYS A 66 -15.68 -16.49 9.01
C LYS A 66 -14.61 -15.42 9.19
N LEU A 67 -13.81 -15.48 10.26
CA LEU A 67 -12.66 -14.58 10.45
C LEU A 67 -11.63 -14.75 9.33
N LYS A 68 -11.30 -15.98 8.91
CA LYS A 68 -10.40 -16.21 7.77
C LYS A 68 -10.93 -15.56 6.49
N ILE A 69 -12.23 -15.71 6.21
CA ILE A 69 -12.88 -15.08 5.05
C ILE A 69 -12.82 -13.56 5.17
N LEU A 70 -13.16 -13.00 6.34
CA LEU A 70 -13.10 -11.56 6.59
C LEU A 70 -11.69 -11.01 6.39
N SER A 71 -10.66 -11.72 6.83
CA SER A 71 -9.26 -11.32 6.64
C SER A 71 -8.88 -11.25 5.16
N ILE A 72 -9.28 -12.24 4.35
CA ILE A 72 -9.01 -12.25 2.91
C ILE A 72 -9.73 -11.07 2.23
N LEU A 73 -11.01 -10.87 2.53
CA LEU A 73 -11.77 -9.75 1.99
C LEU A 73 -11.15 -8.41 2.39
N SER A 74 -10.70 -8.29 3.65
CA SER A 74 -10.08 -7.08 4.17
C SER A 74 -8.75 -6.76 3.46
N VAL A 75 -7.95 -7.75 3.07
CA VAL A 75 -6.76 -7.51 2.25
C VAL A 75 -7.14 -6.91 0.91
N ALA A 76 -8.11 -7.52 0.21
CA ALA A 76 -8.56 -7.02 -1.10
C ALA A 76 -9.14 -5.60 -1.00
N THR A 77 -9.96 -5.33 0.02
CA THR A 77 -10.52 -4.00 0.26
C THR A 77 -9.44 -2.99 0.64
N ALA A 78 -8.45 -3.35 1.46
CA ALA A 78 -7.35 -2.46 1.83
C ALA A 78 -6.52 -2.04 0.60
N ILE A 79 -6.24 -2.98 -0.32
CA ILE A 79 -5.56 -2.68 -1.58
C ILE A 79 -6.38 -1.71 -2.44
N LYS A 80 -7.70 -1.93 -2.55
CA LYS A 80 -8.60 -1.01 -3.29
C LYS A 80 -8.58 0.39 -2.67
N VAL A 81 -8.67 0.50 -1.34
CA VAL A 81 -8.59 1.78 -0.62
C VAL A 81 -7.24 2.48 -0.86
N MET A 82 -6.12 1.76 -0.72
CA MET A 82 -4.79 2.31 -0.95
C MET A 82 -4.64 2.80 -2.40
N SER A 83 -5.13 2.04 -3.37
CA SER A 83 -5.09 2.41 -4.79
C SER A 83 -5.88 3.70 -5.08
N LEU A 84 -7.02 3.89 -4.40
CA LEU A 84 -7.80 5.13 -4.50
C LEU A 84 -7.07 6.32 -3.87
N VAL A 85 -6.41 6.12 -2.73
CA VAL A 85 -5.61 7.17 -2.07
C VAL A 85 -4.43 7.59 -2.94
N GLU A 86 -3.75 6.64 -3.58
CA GLU A 86 -2.67 6.89 -4.54
C GLU A 86 -3.15 7.69 -5.75
N SER A 87 -4.29 7.33 -6.34
CA SER A 87 -4.84 8.01 -7.52
C SER A 87 -5.53 9.35 -7.21
N ARG A 88 -5.66 9.73 -5.94
CA ARG A 88 -6.50 10.86 -5.48
C ARG A 88 -6.10 12.21 -6.09
N ASP A 89 -4.81 12.47 -6.28
CA ASP A 89 -4.33 13.76 -6.78
C ASP A 89 -4.23 13.82 -8.32
N GLY A 90 -4.66 12.77 -9.02
CA GLY A 90 -4.67 12.70 -10.47
C GLY A 90 -3.30 12.55 -11.12
N LYS A 91 -2.21 12.42 -10.35
CA LYS A 91 -0.86 12.21 -10.92
C LYS A 91 -0.68 10.82 -11.51
N ILE A 92 -1.41 9.85 -10.98
CA ILE A 92 -1.41 8.47 -11.46
C ILE A 92 -2.63 8.29 -12.36
N ASN A 93 -2.38 8.18 -13.67
CA ASN A 93 -3.42 7.94 -14.67
C ASN A 93 -3.83 6.46 -14.71
N ARG A 94 -4.50 6.00 -13.64
CA ARG A 94 -5.06 4.65 -13.50
C ARG A 94 -6.53 4.66 -13.92
N SER A 95 -6.97 3.65 -14.68
CA SER A 95 -8.37 3.56 -15.08
C SER A 95 -9.25 3.17 -13.89
N ALA A 96 -10.43 3.77 -13.77
CA ALA A 96 -11.38 3.40 -12.72
C ALA A 96 -11.86 1.94 -12.85
N THR A 97 -11.83 1.40 -14.07
CA THR A 97 -12.15 -0.02 -14.35
C THR A 97 -11.18 -1.00 -13.72
N ASP A 98 -10.00 -0.55 -13.29
CA ASP A 98 -9.02 -1.41 -12.62
C ASP A 98 -9.46 -1.79 -11.20
N LEU A 99 -10.36 -1.00 -10.61
CA LEU A 99 -10.83 -1.19 -9.23
C LEU A 99 -12.33 -1.48 -9.13
N PHE A 100 -13.12 -1.01 -10.10
CA PHE A 100 -14.58 -1.08 -10.05
C PHE A 100 -15.16 -1.83 -11.24
N SER A 101 -16.24 -2.57 -11.01
CA SER A 101 -17.01 -3.17 -12.10
C SER A 101 -17.76 -2.12 -12.91
N SER A 102 -18.23 -2.49 -14.10
CA SER A 102 -19.04 -1.61 -14.95
C SER A 102 -20.30 -1.10 -14.23
N GLU A 103 -20.94 -1.95 -13.44
CA GLU A 103 -22.14 -1.63 -12.65
C GLU A 103 -21.79 -0.67 -11.50
N GLU A 104 -20.69 -0.94 -10.77
CA GLU A 104 -20.21 -0.04 -9.71
C GLU A 104 -19.88 1.34 -10.27
N LEU A 105 -19.21 1.42 -11.43
CA LEU A 105 -18.90 2.68 -12.10
C LEU A 105 -20.15 3.44 -12.53
N MET A 106 -21.16 2.73 -13.05
CA MET A 106 -22.44 3.35 -13.40
C MET A 106 -23.07 4.02 -12.18
N VAL A 107 -23.11 3.33 -11.04
CA VAL A 107 -23.65 3.87 -9.78
C VAL A 107 -22.81 5.05 -9.29
N LEU A 108 -21.48 4.94 -9.30
CA LEU A 108 -20.58 6.02 -8.88
C LEU A 108 -20.76 7.28 -9.74
N MET A 109 -20.90 7.13 -11.06
CA MET A 109 -21.16 8.26 -11.96
C MET A 109 -22.49 8.95 -11.67
N LEU A 110 -23.52 8.20 -11.27
CA LEU A 110 -24.80 8.77 -10.85
C LEU A 110 -24.70 9.52 -9.52
N LEU A 111 -23.92 8.99 -8.56
CA LEU A 111 -23.70 9.62 -7.26
C LEU A 111 -22.89 10.92 -7.37
N CYS A 112 -21.80 10.91 -8.14
CA CYS A 112 -20.95 12.09 -8.33
C CYS A 112 -21.65 13.24 -9.07
N LYS A 113 -22.67 12.96 -9.88
CA LYS A 113 -23.49 14.01 -10.54
C LYS A 113 -24.46 14.72 -9.60
N LYS A 114 -24.76 14.13 -8.44
CA LYS A 114 -25.67 14.70 -7.42
C LYS A 114 -24.96 15.56 -6.38
N LEU A 115 -23.63 15.47 -6.32
CA LEU A 115 -22.75 16.25 -5.44
C LEU A 115 -22.21 17.47 -6.19
#